data_AF-A0A833DL20-F1
#
_entry.id   AF-A0A833DL20-F1
#
_cell.length_a   1.000
_cell.length_b   1.000
_cell.length_c   1.000
_cell.angle_alpha   90.00
_cell.angle_beta   90.00
_cell.angle_gamma   90.00
#
_symmetry.space_group_name_H-M   'P 1'
#
loop_
_entity.id
_entity.type
_entity.pdbx_description
1 polymer ?
#
loop_
_entity_poly.entity_id
_entity_poly.type
_entity_poly.pdbx_seq_one_letter_code
_entity_poly.pdbx_strand_id
1 'polypeptide(L)'
;MGLNYYQIKKKVLKARKLVIQATSIAGSGHPGGSFSMAEILGCLFFKHLRYDPKNPSWEERDKFILSKGHASPGLFSNMAVAGYFDTSEMKTLRQFGSRLQGHPDLKCPGVEFCGGSLGIGISYSIGNALAAKLDGKDQRIYTIIGDGESDEGQVWEAAMTAAKYKVDNMTVILDRNFIQQDSYTEKVMPLDEELIGDDLSEMWKDASRWKTGEKWLSFGWNVIEIDGHRVEQISNAIRRAAKTKGLPSIIIARTIKGKGVEHMEDNPQWHGKAPKPELVPIIEQELESQFMIAPSIIAGDMSNLEKEVKRCEIGRADYIHLDVMDGQFVPNKTFDHVKVRDLRSLTLIPFDTHLMINEPVKHVHEYIDAGSDIVTVHAEVCDESSFGEICDILQSNQIGIGLAINPDTELPQWSYKFVPLLDQVIIMSVVPGKSGQKFIESTHEKTQLISRDLKQHNFEGYIEADGGVNLENVGSCFEDGARAFVGGSAIVGQSDVRLIIKEFRNNILESRRRSLIKKAHEIGGKELVNSWIDLHIVGKKKDSLVQIAKELGFQ
;
A
#
# COMPACT_ATOMS: atom_id res chain seq x y z
N MET A 1 -13.60 4.99 13.78
CA MET A 1 -13.43 5.11 12.32
C MET A 1 -12.35 4.14 11.87
N GLY A 2 -12.66 3.32 10.88
CA GLY A 2 -11.80 2.28 10.30
C GLY A 2 -10.56 2.83 9.60
N LEU A 3 -9.70 1.94 9.10
CA LEU A 3 -8.43 2.28 8.48
C LEU A 3 -8.57 2.95 7.10
N ASN A 4 -9.74 2.84 6.45
CA ASN A 4 -9.92 3.22 5.05
C ASN A 4 -8.93 2.50 4.10
N TYR A 5 -8.63 1.24 4.42
CA TYR A 5 -7.48 0.50 3.88
C TYR A 5 -7.46 0.44 2.35
N TYR A 6 -8.56 -0.01 1.74
CA TYR A 6 -8.66 -0.14 0.29
C TYR A 6 -8.66 1.20 -0.43
N GLN A 7 -9.34 2.21 0.12
CA GLN A 7 -9.35 3.55 -0.46
C GLN A 7 -7.94 4.15 -0.47
N ILE A 8 -7.16 4.00 0.61
CA ILE A 8 -5.75 4.43 0.61
C ILE A 8 -4.98 3.71 -0.50
N LYS A 9 -5.12 2.39 -0.64
CA LYS A 9 -4.45 1.63 -1.71
C LYS A 9 -4.83 2.08 -3.12
N LYS A 10 -6.13 2.29 -3.38
CA LYS A 10 -6.65 2.81 -4.67
C LYS A 10 -6.06 4.18 -5.00
N LYS A 11 -6.03 5.09 -4.02
CA LYS A 11 -5.48 6.44 -4.19
C LYS A 11 -3.96 6.43 -4.42
N VAL A 12 -3.24 5.56 -3.70
CA VAL A 12 -1.79 5.33 -3.90
C VAL A 12 -1.49 4.80 -5.29
N LEU A 13 -2.27 3.82 -5.77
CA LEU A 13 -2.15 3.30 -7.14
C LEU A 13 -2.34 4.41 -8.17
N LYS A 14 -3.41 5.21 -8.05
CA LYS A 14 -3.68 6.35 -8.92
C LYS A 14 -2.53 7.37 -8.91
N ALA A 15 -2.01 7.69 -7.73
CA ALA A 15 -0.88 8.62 -7.57
C ALA A 15 0.41 8.08 -8.25
N ARG A 16 0.70 6.78 -8.12
CA ARG A 16 1.84 6.14 -8.81
C ARG A 16 1.72 6.23 -10.33
N LYS A 17 0.53 5.94 -10.89
CA LYS A 17 0.29 6.08 -12.34
C LYS A 17 0.54 7.52 -12.82
N LEU A 18 0.03 8.51 -12.09
CA LEU A 18 0.26 9.93 -12.42
C LEU A 18 1.74 10.31 -12.38
N VAL A 19 2.53 9.78 -11.43
CA VAL A 19 3.98 10.02 -11.38
C VAL A 19 4.68 9.46 -12.62
N ILE A 20 4.36 8.23 -13.03
CA ILE A 20 4.97 7.61 -14.22
C ILE A 20 4.63 8.40 -15.48
N GLN A 21 3.35 8.75 -15.66
CA GLN A 21 2.91 9.58 -16.79
C GLN A 21 3.60 10.94 -16.80
N ALA A 22 3.60 11.66 -15.68
CA ALA A 22 4.16 13.01 -15.58
C ALA A 22 5.68 13.02 -15.81
N THR A 23 6.42 12.11 -15.17
CA THR A 23 7.88 12.04 -15.32
C THR A 23 8.30 11.57 -16.71
N SER A 24 7.53 10.67 -17.33
CA SER A 24 7.76 10.25 -18.72
C SER A 24 7.53 11.39 -19.71
N ILE A 25 6.41 12.12 -19.59
CA ILE A 25 6.08 13.27 -20.45
C ILE A 25 7.13 14.38 -20.31
N ALA A 26 7.57 14.65 -19.09
CA ALA A 26 8.61 15.64 -18.82
C ALA A 26 10.00 15.20 -19.32
N GLY A 27 10.21 13.90 -19.60
CA GLY A 27 11.54 13.31 -19.83
C GLY A 27 12.50 13.48 -18.64
N SER A 28 11.96 13.76 -17.44
CA SER A 28 12.72 14.19 -16.27
C SER A 28 11.91 14.01 -14.98
N GLY A 29 12.57 13.64 -13.88
CA GLY A 29 11.95 13.57 -12.55
C GLY A 29 12.46 12.40 -11.71
N HIS A 30 11.92 12.28 -10.49
CA HIS A 30 12.40 11.32 -9.48
C HIS A 30 11.30 10.31 -9.08
N PRO A 31 10.97 9.32 -9.94
CA PRO A 31 9.92 8.35 -9.63
C PRO A 31 10.32 7.46 -8.45
N GLY A 32 11.58 7.03 -8.33
CA GLY A 32 12.02 6.11 -7.28
C GLY A 32 11.74 6.63 -5.87
N GLY A 33 12.14 7.88 -5.59
CA GLY A 33 11.89 8.53 -4.30
C GLY A 33 10.44 8.98 -4.08
N SER A 34 9.64 9.07 -5.15
CA SER A 34 8.20 9.32 -5.07
C SER A 34 7.43 8.03 -4.69
N PHE A 35 7.91 6.89 -5.17
CA PHE A 35 7.28 5.58 -4.96
C PHE A 35 7.54 4.99 -3.58
N SER A 36 8.72 5.26 -2.98
CA SER A 36 9.07 4.81 -1.63
C SER A 36 8.14 5.40 -0.55
N MET A 37 7.73 6.65 -0.70
CA MET A 37 6.86 7.34 0.25
C MET A 37 5.37 7.29 -0.13
N ALA A 38 4.96 6.49 -1.11
CA ALA A 38 3.61 6.55 -1.65
C ALA A 38 2.55 6.16 -0.61
N GLU A 39 2.76 5.08 0.15
CA GLU A 39 1.87 4.68 1.24
C GLU A 39 1.85 5.69 2.40
N ILE A 40 2.99 6.35 2.66
CA ILE A 40 3.11 7.41 3.67
C ILE A 40 2.23 8.60 3.29
N LEU A 41 2.36 9.10 2.06
CA LEU A 41 1.52 10.18 1.54
C LEU A 41 0.05 9.76 1.47
N GLY A 42 -0.24 8.50 1.11
CA GLY A 42 -1.59 7.97 1.11
C GLY A 42 -2.25 8.04 2.48
N CYS A 43 -1.53 7.65 3.54
CA CYS A 43 -2.03 7.78 4.91
C CYS A 43 -2.19 9.25 5.33
N LEU A 44 -1.26 10.12 4.98
CA LEU A 44 -1.34 11.54 5.31
C LEU A 44 -2.54 12.19 4.62
N PHE A 45 -2.61 12.18 3.29
CA PHE A 45 -3.67 12.87 2.54
C PHE A 45 -5.06 12.24 2.70
N PHE A 46 -5.17 10.93 2.84
CA PHE A 46 -6.49 10.28 2.80
C PHE A 46 -6.97 9.76 4.16
N LYS A 47 -6.28 10.13 5.25
CA LYS A 47 -6.68 9.78 6.61
C LYS A 47 -6.32 10.78 7.71
N HIS A 48 -5.11 11.35 7.71
CA HIS A 48 -4.58 12.06 8.89
C HIS A 48 -4.45 13.56 8.76
N LEU A 49 -4.22 14.10 7.56
CA LEU A 49 -4.12 15.54 7.34
C LEU A 49 -5.50 16.19 7.40
N ARG A 50 -5.63 17.23 8.22
CA ARG A 50 -6.76 18.14 8.18
C ARG A 50 -6.51 19.22 7.12
N TYR A 51 -7.18 19.15 5.96
CA TYR A 51 -7.05 20.15 4.89
C TYR A 51 -8.35 20.33 4.10
N ASP A 52 -8.42 21.42 3.34
CA ASP A 52 -9.44 21.66 2.33
C ASP A 52 -8.74 21.99 0.99
N PRO A 53 -8.84 21.11 -0.03
CA PRO A 53 -8.20 21.35 -1.32
C PRO A 53 -8.78 22.57 -2.06
N LYS A 54 -10.02 22.99 -1.74
CA LYS A 54 -10.66 24.17 -2.31
C LYS A 54 -10.29 25.46 -1.59
N ASN A 55 -9.72 25.36 -0.39
CA ASN A 55 -9.18 26.48 0.39
C ASN A 55 -7.75 26.18 0.86
N PRO A 56 -6.76 26.16 -0.06
CA PRO A 56 -5.36 25.85 0.27
C PRO A 56 -4.72 26.86 1.23
N SER A 57 -5.33 28.04 1.42
CA SER A 57 -4.93 29.07 2.37
C SER A 57 -5.61 28.96 3.74
N TRP A 58 -6.39 27.91 4.00
CA TRP A 58 -7.08 27.73 5.28
C TRP A 58 -6.09 27.76 6.46
N GLU A 59 -6.25 28.77 7.31
CA GLU A 59 -5.28 29.07 8.37
C GLU A 59 -5.15 27.98 9.43
N GLU A 60 -6.18 27.19 9.71
CA GLU A 60 -6.19 26.15 10.77
C GLU A 60 -5.91 24.72 10.24
N ARG A 61 -5.60 24.59 8.96
CA ARG A 61 -5.29 23.28 8.36
C ARG A 61 -3.95 22.74 8.85
N ASP A 62 -3.74 21.44 8.82
CA ASP A 62 -2.41 20.87 9.04
C ASP A 62 -1.45 21.24 7.90
N LYS A 63 -0.15 21.34 8.20
CA LYS A 63 0.88 21.65 7.20
C LYS A 63 1.67 20.41 6.84
N PHE A 64 1.89 20.21 5.55
CA PHE A 64 2.75 19.15 5.04
C PHE A 64 3.98 19.73 4.33
N ILE A 65 5.17 19.33 4.78
CA ILE A 65 6.45 19.79 4.24
C ILE A 65 7.18 18.60 3.64
N LEU A 66 7.44 18.65 2.33
CA LEU A 66 8.31 17.70 1.66
C LEU A 66 9.75 18.25 1.65
N SER A 67 10.56 17.83 2.61
CA SER A 67 11.96 18.26 2.74
C SER A 67 12.84 17.65 1.64
N LYS A 68 12.63 16.35 1.36
CA LYS A 68 13.21 15.64 0.20
C LYS A 68 12.58 16.07 -1.14
N GLY A 69 12.71 17.34 -1.46
CA GLY A 69 11.96 18.02 -2.51
C GLY A 69 12.12 17.43 -3.91
N HIS A 70 13.19 16.68 -4.20
CA HIS A 70 13.35 16.02 -5.50
C HIS A 70 12.17 15.06 -5.80
N ALA A 71 11.53 14.52 -4.76
CA ALA A 71 10.35 13.66 -4.85
C ALA A 71 9.02 14.45 -5.01
N SER A 72 9.08 15.68 -5.50
CA SER A 72 7.90 16.51 -5.81
C SER A 72 6.86 15.85 -6.71
N PRO A 73 7.19 14.95 -7.68
CA PRO A 73 6.15 14.26 -8.45
C PRO A 73 5.18 13.48 -7.56
N GLY A 74 5.68 12.84 -6.50
CA GLY A 74 4.84 12.13 -5.52
C GLY A 74 3.96 13.05 -4.69
N LEU A 75 4.43 14.24 -4.32
CA LEU A 75 3.60 15.25 -3.64
C LEU A 75 2.48 15.74 -4.56
N PHE A 76 2.83 16.17 -5.78
CA PHE A 76 1.84 16.73 -6.71
C PHE A 76 0.79 15.70 -7.13
N SER A 77 1.18 14.43 -7.34
CA SER A 77 0.21 13.40 -7.69
C SER A 77 -0.80 13.15 -6.56
N ASN A 78 -0.36 13.16 -5.30
CA ASN A 78 -1.28 13.03 -4.16
C ASN A 78 -2.16 14.27 -3.98
N MET A 79 -1.63 15.49 -4.19
CA MET A 79 -2.43 16.72 -4.19
C MET A 79 -3.50 16.72 -5.30
N ALA A 80 -3.16 16.26 -6.50
CA ALA A 80 -4.10 16.13 -7.61
C ALA A 80 -5.22 15.13 -7.28
N VAL A 81 -4.85 13.96 -6.73
CA VAL A 81 -5.79 12.92 -6.30
C VAL A 81 -6.67 13.39 -5.13
N ALA A 82 -6.14 14.24 -4.26
CA ALA A 82 -6.85 14.92 -3.18
C ALA A 82 -7.75 16.08 -3.65
N GLY A 83 -7.66 16.49 -4.92
CA GLY A 83 -8.53 17.50 -5.53
C GLY A 83 -8.03 18.94 -5.44
N TYR A 84 -6.76 19.19 -5.12
CA TYR A 84 -6.18 20.55 -5.16
C TYR A 84 -6.16 21.14 -6.58
N PHE A 85 -6.06 20.29 -7.58
CA PHE A 85 -6.10 20.62 -9.01
C PHE A 85 -6.44 19.38 -9.82
N ASP A 86 -6.78 19.56 -11.10
CA ASP A 86 -7.17 18.44 -11.97
C ASP A 86 -5.98 17.51 -12.24
N THR A 87 -6.24 16.19 -12.25
CA THR A 87 -5.17 15.20 -12.48
C THR A 87 -4.46 15.34 -13.83
N SER A 88 -5.10 15.95 -14.84
CA SER A 88 -4.46 16.24 -16.13
C SER A 88 -3.36 17.30 -16.04
N GLU A 89 -3.39 18.20 -15.04
CA GLU A 89 -2.31 19.19 -14.84
C GLU A 89 -0.96 18.52 -14.56
N MET A 90 -0.94 17.28 -14.07
CA MET A 90 0.29 16.48 -13.86
C MET A 90 1.13 16.36 -15.14
N LYS A 91 0.52 16.43 -16.33
CA LYS A 91 1.23 16.39 -17.62
C LYS A 91 2.10 17.63 -17.86
N THR A 92 1.92 18.69 -17.07
CA THR A 92 2.68 19.95 -17.17
C THR A 92 3.91 19.98 -16.25
N LEU A 93 4.17 18.90 -15.48
CA LEU A 93 5.32 18.80 -14.58
C LEU A 93 6.61 19.22 -15.28
N ARG A 94 7.38 20.11 -14.63
CA ARG A 94 8.67 20.65 -15.11
C ARG A 94 8.61 21.45 -16.42
N GLN A 95 7.42 21.72 -16.96
CA GLN A 95 7.27 22.57 -18.15
C GLN A 95 7.33 24.06 -17.79
N PHE A 96 7.81 24.87 -18.74
CA PHE A 96 7.83 26.32 -18.58
C PHE A 96 6.41 26.87 -18.35
N GLY A 97 6.25 27.73 -17.35
CA GLY A 97 4.96 28.31 -16.98
C GLY A 97 4.06 27.41 -16.12
N SER A 98 4.39 26.14 -15.93
CA SER A 98 3.64 25.27 -15.02
C SER A 98 3.82 25.70 -13.55
N ARG A 99 2.81 25.48 -12.71
CA ARG A 99 2.98 25.57 -11.25
C ARG A 99 3.67 24.34 -10.65
N LEU A 100 3.70 23.22 -11.38
CA LEU A 100 4.28 21.95 -10.95
C LEU A 100 5.77 21.91 -11.28
N GLN A 101 6.57 22.55 -10.44
CA GLN A 101 8.01 22.74 -10.63
C GLN A 101 8.82 21.46 -10.33
N GLY A 102 10.10 21.44 -10.72
CA GLY A 102 10.97 20.26 -10.50
C GLY A 102 11.23 19.92 -9.04
N HIS A 103 11.02 20.88 -8.15
CA HIS A 103 10.99 20.79 -6.69
C HIS A 103 9.74 21.55 -6.20
N PRO A 104 9.25 21.34 -4.95
CA PRO A 104 8.10 22.07 -4.43
C PRO A 104 8.37 23.58 -4.45
N ASP A 105 7.40 24.38 -4.90
CA ASP A 105 7.46 25.83 -5.04
C ASP A 105 6.09 26.40 -4.62
N LEU A 106 6.07 27.53 -3.91
CA LEU A 106 4.86 28.22 -3.45
C LEU A 106 3.91 28.65 -4.58
N LYS A 107 4.37 28.65 -5.83
CA LYS A 107 3.50 28.82 -7.02
C LYS A 107 2.38 27.78 -7.09
N CYS A 108 2.54 26.61 -6.48
CA CYS A 108 1.50 25.59 -6.38
C CYS A 108 0.72 25.77 -5.06
N PRO A 109 -0.54 26.23 -5.09
CA PRO A 109 -1.33 26.39 -3.86
C PRO A 109 -1.46 25.07 -3.08
N GLY A 110 -1.17 25.11 -1.78
CA GLY A 110 -1.12 23.94 -0.90
C GLY A 110 0.29 23.39 -0.68
N VAL A 111 1.29 23.82 -1.47
CA VAL A 111 2.70 23.59 -1.16
C VAL A 111 3.17 24.60 -0.12
N GLU A 112 3.70 24.12 1.01
CA GLU A 112 4.10 24.97 2.14
C GLU A 112 5.51 25.55 2.04
N PHE A 113 6.37 24.92 1.25
CA PHE A 113 7.82 25.08 1.34
C PHE A 113 8.46 25.04 -0.05
N CYS A 114 9.34 26.00 -0.34
CA CYS A 114 10.23 25.92 -1.49
C CYS A 114 11.34 24.91 -1.21
N GLY A 115 11.17 23.67 -1.69
CA GLY A 115 12.09 22.57 -1.43
C GLY A 115 13.21 22.44 -2.46
N GLY A 116 14.09 21.47 -2.23
CA GLY A 116 15.14 21.07 -3.18
C GLY A 116 16.52 21.00 -2.55
N SER A 117 16.90 22.05 -1.80
CA SER A 117 18.10 22.00 -0.96
C SER A 117 17.82 21.11 0.25
N LEU A 118 18.54 19.99 0.35
CA LEU A 118 18.35 19.00 1.41
C LEU A 118 18.67 19.61 2.80
N GLY A 119 18.03 19.07 3.84
CA GLY A 119 18.29 19.38 5.25
C GLY A 119 17.50 20.56 5.81
N ILE A 120 16.92 21.41 4.95
CA ILE A 120 16.29 22.67 5.37
C ILE A 120 14.85 22.46 5.87
N GLY A 121 14.10 21.49 5.33
CA GLY A 121 12.67 21.39 5.56
C GLY A 121 12.29 21.09 7.01
N ILE A 122 13.14 20.40 7.80
CA ILE A 122 12.88 20.22 9.25
C ILE A 122 12.96 21.57 9.97
N SER A 123 13.99 22.38 9.72
CA SER A 123 14.12 23.71 10.33
C SER A 123 12.93 24.60 9.99
N TYR A 124 12.45 24.56 8.74
CA TYR A 124 11.23 25.27 8.33
C TYR A 124 9.98 24.75 9.07
N SER A 125 9.87 23.43 9.24
CA SER A 125 8.75 22.79 9.93
C SER A 125 8.72 23.15 11.42
N ILE A 126 9.89 23.22 12.07
CA ILE A 126 10.01 23.68 13.47
C ILE A 126 9.50 25.11 13.62
N GLY A 127 9.88 26.02 12.72
CA GLY A 127 9.38 27.40 12.73
C GLY A 127 7.85 27.46 12.66
N ASN A 128 7.24 26.69 11.76
CA ASN A 128 5.78 26.58 11.65
C ASN A 128 5.14 26.00 12.91
N ALA A 129 5.74 24.96 13.49
CA ALA A 129 5.23 24.30 14.68
C ALA A 129 5.28 25.22 15.92
N LEU A 130 6.37 25.99 16.07
CA LEU A 130 6.52 26.98 17.13
C LEU A 130 5.53 28.14 16.96
N ALA A 131 5.35 28.64 15.73
CA ALA A 131 4.37 29.69 15.46
C ALA A 131 2.94 29.23 15.82
N ALA A 132 2.53 28.03 15.39
CA ALA A 132 1.22 27.47 15.74
C ALA A 132 1.03 27.35 17.27
N LYS A 133 2.08 26.95 18.01
CA LYS A 133 2.03 26.92 19.48
C LYS A 133 1.86 28.30 20.11
N LEU A 134 2.60 29.29 19.62
CA LEU A 134 2.53 30.67 20.12
C LEU A 134 1.15 31.29 19.87
N ASP A 135 0.54 30.96 18.72
CA ASP A 135 -0.80 31.41 18.33
C ASP A 135 -1.93 30.61 19.02
N GLY A 136 -1.61 29.56 19.78
CA GLY A 136 -2.62 28.69 20.41
C GLY A 136 -3.41 27.82 19.43
N LYS A 137 -2.88 27.57 18.23
CA LYS A 137 -3.53 26.77 17.18
C LYS A 137 -3.30 25.28 17.39
N ASP A 138 -4.36 24.48 17.21
CA ASP A 138 -4.30 23.01 17.26
C ASP A 138 -3.94 22.41 15.89
N GLN A 139 -2.92 22.97 15.24
CA GLN A 139 -2.41 22.50 13.96
C GLN A 139 -1.28 21.50 14.15
N ARG A 140 -1.24 20.49 13.29
CA ARG A 140 -0.09 19.59 13.19
C ARG A 140 0.77 19.91 11.99
N ILE A 141 2.07 19.70 12.18
CA ILE A 141 3.07 19.83 11.12
C ILE A 141 3.63 18.44 10.81
N TYR A 142 3.58 18.04 9.54
CA TYR A 142 4.13 16.78 9.07
C TYR A 142 5.27 17.04 8.09
N THR A 143 6.38 16.35 8.26
CA THR A 143 7.58 16.56 7.43
C THR A 143 8.11 15.23 6.96
N ILE A 144 8.24 15.04 5.64
CA ILE A 144 8.97 13.88 5.10
C ILE A 144 10.39 14.28 4.72
N ILE A 145 11.36 13.54 5.24
CA ILE A 145 12.79 13.68 4.93
C ILE A 145 13.33 12.42 4.24
N GLY A 146 14.44 12.57 3.51
CA GLY A 146 15.21 11.45 2.98
C GLY A 146 16.30 10.97 3.94
N ASP A 147 16.82 9.77 3.70
CA ASP A 147 18.00 9.25 4.40
C ASP A 147 19.29 9.94 3.93
N GLY A 148 19.56 10.06 2.64
CA GLY A 148 20.70 10.87 2.18
C GLY A 148 20.61 12.36 2.59
N GLU A 149 19.40 12.85 2.86
CA GLU A 149 19.19 14.18 3.44
C GLU A 149 19.63 14.26 4.91
N SER A 150 19.60 13.15 5.64
CA SER A 150 20.01 13.09 7.06
C SER A 150 21.52 13.20 7.25
N ASP A 151 22.30 13.17 6.17
CA ASP A 151 23.74 13.44 6.19
C ASP A 151 24.04 14.94 6.36
N GLU A 152 23.07 15.82 6.06
CA GLU A 152 23.22 17.26 6.24
C GLU A 152 23.26 17.64 7.72
N GLY A 153 24.30 18.38 8.13
CA GLY A 153 24.45 18.86 9.52
C GLY A 153 23.23 19.63 10.03
N GLN A 154 22.55 20.34 9.12
CA GLN A 154 21.34 21.11 9.41
C GLN A 154 20.20 20.27 10.00
N VAL A 155 20.08 18.99 9.61
CA VAL A 155 19.08 18.07 10.18
C VAL A 155 19.29 17.89 11.68
N TRP A 156 20.54 17.79 12.11
CA TRP A 156 20.91 17.55 13.51
C TRP A 156 20.81 18.82 14.36
N GLU A 157 21.13 20.00 13.80
CA GLU A 157 20.83 21.29 14.44
C GLU A 157 19.33 21.48 14.69
N ALA A 158 18.51 21.14 13.69
CA ALA A 158 17.06 21.14 13.79
C ALA A 158 16.57 20.13 14.84
N ALA A 159 17.15 18.92 14.87
CA ALA A 159 16.80 17.89 15.85
C ALA A 159 17.03 18.37 17.30
N MET A 160 18.19 18.99 17.59
CA MET A 160 18.46 19.59 18.92
C MET A 160 17.45 20.67 19.27
N THR A 161 17.12 21.53 18.30
CA THR A 161 16.19 22.64 18.48
C THR A 161 14.78 22.16 18.81
N ALA A 162 14.26 21.17 18.07
CA ALA A 162 12.92 20.63 18.30
C ALA A 162 12.77 20.01 19.70
N ALA A 163 13.81 19.31 20.18
CA ALA A 163 13.82 18.74 21.53
C ALA A 163 13.87 19.83 22.60
N LYS A 164 14.75 20.85 22.44
CA LYS A 164 14.86 21.99 23.36
C LYS A 164 13.52 22.70 23.58
N TYR A 165 12.77 22.91 22.51
CA TYR A 165 11.48 23.62 22.54
C TYR A 165 10.26 22.70 22.63
N LYS A 166 10.45 21.40 22.85
CA LYS A 166 9.37 20.41 23.02
C LYS A 166 8.32 20.49 21.90
N VAL A 167 8.77 20.43 20.66
CA VAL A 167 7.94 20.60 19.46
C VAL A 167 7.10 19.34 19.18
N ASP A 168 6.13 19.07 20.06
CA ASP A 168 5.27 17.88 20.05
C ASP A 168 4.04 17.95 19.13
N ASN A 169 3.81 19.10 18.49
CA ASN A 169 2.83 19.28 17.42
C ASN A 169 3.41 19.02 16.02
N MET A 170 4.64 18.48 15.94
CA MET A 170 5.30 18.08 14.70
C MET A 170 5.60 16.58 14.68
N THR A 171 5.40 15.95 13.53
CA THR A 171 5.81 14.57 13.25
C THR A 171 6.70 14.55 12.01
N VAL A 172 7.96 14.16 12.20
CA VAL A 172 8.89 13.90 11.10
C VAL A 172 8.75 12.44 10.67
N ILE A 173 8.83 12.16 9.37
CA ILE A 173 8.83 10.81 8.82
C ILE A 173 10.07 10.69 7.94
N LEU A 174 10.97 9.81 8.33
CA LEU A 174 12.16 9.46 7.55
C LEU A 174 11.78 8.35 6.56
N ASP A 175 11.86 8.67 5.27
CA ASP A 175 11.77 7.69 4.17
C ASP A 175 13.10 6.95 4.04
N ARG A 176 13.26 5.90 4.85
CA ARG A 176 14.48 5.11 5.00
C ARG A 176 14.53 4.01 3.94
N ASN A 177 14.94 4.40 2.73
CA ASN A 177 14.96 3.54 1.54
C ASN A 177 16.36 3.01 1.16
N PHE A 178 17.38 3.43 1.91
CA PHE A 178 18.78 3.00 1.81
C PHE A 178 19.53 3.44 0.56
N ILE A 179 18.98 4.34 -0.25
CA ILE A 179 19.57 4.74 -1.53
C ILE A 179 19.57 6.26 -1.65
N GLN A 180 20.72 6.83 -2.00
CA GLN A 180 20.89 8.24 -2.34
C GLN A 180 21.06 8.46 -3.84
N GLN A 181 21.82 9.46 -4.28
CA GLN A 181 21.96 9.82 -5.70
C GLN A 181 22.65 8.71 -6.50
N ASP A 182 23.85 8.31 -6.07
CA ASP A 182 24.73 7.44 -6.85
C ASP A 182 24.78 5.99 -6.37
N SER A 183 24.47 5.75 -5.09
CA SER A 183 24.59 4.42 -4.47
C SER A 183 23.77 4.28 -3.19
N TYR A 184 23.97 3.16 -2.50
CA TYR A 184 23.41 2.88 -1.19
C TYR A 184 23.99 3.83 -0.12
N THR A 185 23.15 4.26 0.83
CA THR A 185 23.57 5.15 1.93
C THR A 185 24.73 4.54 2.71
N GLU A 186 24.68 3.24 2.98
CA GLU A 186 25.67 2.48 3.76
C GLU A 186 27.03 2.34 3.07
N LYS A 187 27.15 2.73 1.79
CA LYS A 187 28.43 2.79 1.08
C LYS A 187 29.02 4.19 1.01
N VAL A 188 28.15 5.20 1.02
CA VAL A 188 28.53 6.59 0.79
C VAL A 188 28.70 7.31 2.13
N MET A 189 27.67 7.29 2.97
CA MET A 189 27.66 7.84 4.32
C MET A 189 26.66 7.04 5.18
N PRO A 190 27.12 6.07 5.99
CA PRO A 190 26.23 5.14 6.66
C PRO A 190 25.41 5.79 7.80
N LEU A 191 24.09 5.63 7.73
CA LEU A 191 23.19 5.91 8.87
C LEU A 191 22.99 4.70 9.78
N ASP A 192 23.04 3.51 9.18
CA ASP A 192 23.04 2.20 9.85
C ASP A 192 24.45 1.57 9.75
N GLU A 193 24.62 0.29 10.13
CA GLU A 193 25.90 -0.40 9.94
C GLU A 193 26.28 -0.52 8.45
N GLU A 194 27.59 -0.50 8.16
CA GLU A 194 28.14 -0.58 6.81
C GLU A 194 27.64 -1.81 6.04
N LEU A 195 27.33 -1.65 4.75
CA LEU A 195 26.81 -2.69 3.87
C LEU A 195 27.94 -3.55 3.28
N ILE A 196 27.81 -4.88 3.32
CA ILE A 196 28.82 -5.82 2.80
C ILE A 196 28.36 -6.35 1.44
N GLY A 197 28.36 -5.49 0.42
CA GLY A 197 27.93 -5.85 -0.93
C GLY A 197 26.94 -4.86 -1.52
N ASP A 198 26.22 -5.26 -2.57
CA ASP A 198 25.22 -4.43 -3.28
C ASP A 198 23.78 -4.90 -3.04
N ASP A 199 23.54 -5.86 -2.15
CA ASP A 199 22.21 -6.44 -1.90
C ASP A 199 21.54 -5.76 -0.70
N LEU A 200 20.55 -4.88 -0.96
CA LEU A 200 19.80 -4.20 0.11
C LEU A 200 19.05 -5.17 1.02
N SER A 201 18.73 -6.38 0.54
CA SER A 201 18.08 -7.39 1.37
C SER A 201 18.93 -7.77 2.59
N GLU A 202 20.25 -7.51 2.57
CA GLU A 202 21.11 -7.63 3.75
C GLU A 202 20.68 -6.72 4.89
N MET A 203 20.26 -5.48 4.60
CA MET A 203 19.82 -4.55 5.65
C MET A 203 18.45 -4.92 6.21
N TRP A 204 17.59 -5.53 5.39
CA TRP A 204 16.24 -5.92 5.81
C TRP A 204 16.18 -7.25 6.57
N LYS A 205 17.21 -8.09 6.45
CA LYS A 205 17.27 -9.40 7.11
C LYS A 205 17.73 -9.32 8.57
N ASP A 206 18.47 -8.28 8.93
CA ASP A 206 19.06 -8.13 10.26
C ASP A 206 18.79 -6.74 10.85
N ALA A 207 17.78 -6.68 11.73
CA ALA A 207 17.41 -5.46 12.42
C ALA A 207 18.47 -5.01 13.45
N SER A 208 19.40 -5.87 13.87
CA SER A 208 20.44 -5.48 14.83
C SER A 208 21.43 -4.46 14.25
N ARG A 209 21.53 -4.42 12.91
CA ARG A 209 22.35 -3.47 12.14
C ARG A 209 21.76 -2.07 12.07
N TRP A 210 20.51 -1.89 12.49
CA TRP A 210 19.82 -0.60 12.44
C TRP A 210 20.27 0.30 13.59
N LYS A 211 20.87 1.45 13.26
CA LYS A 211 21.38 2.46 14.20
C LYS A 211 20.74 3.82 14.04
N THR A 212 19.98 4.04 12.96
CA THR A 212 19.31 5.32 12.68
C THR A 212 18.41 5.74 13.84
N GLY A 213 17.64 4.82 14.43
CA GLY A 213 16.78 5.10 15.58
C GLY A 213 17.55 5.57 16.82
N GLU A 214 18.70 4.97 17.11
CA GLU A 214 19.55 5.34 18.24
C GLU A 214 20.08 6.78 18.12
N LYS A 215 20.44 7.21 16.90
CA LYS A 215 20.83 8.60 16.63
C LYS A 215 19.69 9.55 17.02
N TRP A 216 18.48 9.34 16.50
CA TRP A 216 17.33 10.20 16.83
C TRP A 216 16.95 10.17 18.32
N LEU A 217 17.03 9.00 18.96
CA LEU A 217 16.81 8.87 20.41
C LEU A 217 17.82 9.74 21.20
N SER A 218 19.09 9.75 20.80
CA SER A 218 20.13 10.53 21.47
C SER A 218 19.90 12.05 21.39
N PHE A 219 19.16 12.52 20.37
CA PHE A 219 18.74 13.93 20.23
C PHE A 219 17.45 14.26 21.00
N GLY A 220 16.90 13.32 21.79
CA GLY A 220 15.74 13.55 22.65
C GLY A 220 14.39 13.43 21.95
N TRP A 221 14.30 12.64 20.88
CA TRP A 221 13.05 12.43 20.12
C TRP A 221 12.31 11.16 20.55
N ASN A 222 10.99 11.18 20.42
CA ASN A 222 10.20 9.95 20.40
C ASN A 222 10.37 9.26 19.04
N VAL A 223 10.91 8.04 19.03
CA VAL A 223 11.22 7.29 17.81
C VAL A 223 10.24 6.13 17.64
N ILE A 224 9.65 6.02 16.45
CA ILE A 224 8.75 4.92 16.07
C ILE A 224 9.27 4.31 14.77
N GLU A 225 9.63 3.03 14.78
CA GLU A 225 10.07 2.32 13.56
C GLU A 225 8.95 1.46 12.99
N ILE A 226 8.80 1.48 11.66
CA ILE A 226 7.76 0.73 10.94
C ILE A 226 8.26 0.21 9.60
N ASP A 227 7.54 -0.76 9.04
CA ASP A 227 7.54 -1.00 7.59
C ASP A 227 6.72 0.10 6.90
N GLY A 228 7.40 0.93 6.11
CA GLY A 228 6.86 2.08 5.41
C GLY A 228 5.94 1.75 4.23
N HIS A 229 5.71 0.46 3.95
CA HIS A 229 4.73 0.00 2.96
C HIS A 229 3.48 -0.65 3.58
N ARG A 230 3.37 -0.61 4.91
CA ARG A 230 2.24 -1.17 5.67
C ARG A 230 1.34 -0.04 6.16
N VAL A 231 0.23 0.18 5.46
CA VAL A 231 -0.75 1.26 5.72
C VAL A 231 -1.20 1.27 7.19
N GLU A 232 -1.44 0.09 7.76
CA GLU A 232 -1.84 -0.09 9.16
C GLU A 232 -0.75 0.35 10.14
N GLN A 233 0.53 0.09 9.85
CA GLN A 233 1.64 0.50 10.70
C GLN A 233 1.89 2.00 10.60
N ILE A 234 1.86 2.56 9.38
CA ILE A 234 2.00 4.01 9.14
C ILE A 234 0.89 4.76 9.88
N SER A 235 -0.36 4.34 9.70
CA SER A 235 -1.51 4.97 10.33
C SER A 235 -1.47 4.86 11.87
N ASN A 236 -1.05 3.72 12.40
CA ASN A 236 -0.84 3.55 13.84
C ASN A 236 0.30 4.46 14.37
N ALA A 237 1.43 4.52 13.66
CA ALA A 237 2.58 5.33 14.03
C ALA A 237 2.24 6.83 14.04
N ILE A 238 1.51 7.32 13.03
CA ILE A 238 1.02 8.71 12.99
C ILE A 238 0.13 8.99 14.20
N ARG A 239 -0.81 8.10 14.54
CA ARG A 239 -1.66 8.26 15.74
C ARG A 239 -0.87 8.24 17.05
N ARG A 240 0.17 7.41 17.14
CA ARG A 240 1.04 7.33 18.33
C ARG A 240 1.87 8.60 18.48
N ALA A 241 2.55 9.02 17.43
CA ALA A 241 3.24 10.31 17.36
C ALA A 241 2.27 11.45 17.71
N ALA A 242 1.02 11.36 17.26
CA ALA A 242 0.01 12.35 17.53
C ALA A 242 -0.33 12.53 19.02
N LYS A 243 -0.27 11.43 19.78
CA LYS A 243 -0.57 11.38 21.22
C LYS A 243 0.65 11.68 22.09
N THR A 244 1.87 11.63 21.54
CA THR A 244 3.08 11.98 22.28
C THR A 244 3.08 13.47 22.59
N LYS A 245 3.29 13.83 23.87
CA LYS A 245 3.35 15.22 24.35
C LYS A 245 4.69 15.50 25.02
N GLY A 246 5.15 16.74 24.92
CA GLY A 246 6.41 17.21 25.50
C GLY A 246 7.68 16.83 24.73
N LEU A 247 7.58 16.03 23.65
CA LEU A 247 8.69 15.58 22.82
C LEU A 247 8.32 15.65 21.33
N PRO A 248 9.24 16.05 20.44
CA PRO A 248 9.05 15.86 19.00
C PRO A 248 9.07 14.37 18.66
N SER A 249 8.35 13.97 17.61
CA SER A 249 8.27 12.57 17.17
C SER A 249 8.83 12.38 15.78
N ILE A 250 9.60 11.31 15.60
CA ILE A 250 10.03 10.82 14.29
C ILE A 250 9.55 9.39 14.07
N ILE A 251 9.02 9.15 12.87
CA ILE A 251 8.68 7.83 12.36
C ILE A 251 9.76 7.44 11.36
N ILE A 252 10.55 6.40 11.67
CA ILE A 252 11.51 5.81 10.74
C ILE A 252 10.75 4.77 9.91
N ALA A 253 10.34 5.16 8.72
CA ALA A 253 9.61 4.31 7.79
C ALA A 253 10.61 3.62 6.87
N ARG A 254 10.85 2.33 7.09
CA ARG A 254 11.73 1.53 6.23
C ARG A 254 11.01 1.22 4.94
N THR A 255 11.59 1.59 3.82
CA THR A 255 10.94 1.55 2.50
C THR A 255 11.89 0.97 1.45
N ILE A 256 11.35 0.73 0.25
CA ILE A 256 12.07 0.29 -0.93
C ILE A 256 11.92 1.42 -1.96
N LYS A 257 13.04 1.99 -2.41
CA LYS A 257 13.03 2.98 -3.50
C LYS A 257 12.46 2.34 -4.75
N GLY A 258 11.50 3.00 -5.41
CA GLY A 258 10.83 2.44 -6.58
C GLY A 258 9.75 1.39 -6.30
N LYS A 259 9.28 1.26 -5.04
CA LYS A 259 8.28 0.27 -4.63
C LYS A 259 7.10 0.13 -5.60
N GLY A 260 6.86 -1.09 -6.08
CA GLY A 260 5.74 -1.47 -6.93
C GLY A 260 6.11 -1.75 -8.39
N VAL A 261 7.32 -1.37 -8.82
CA VAL A 261 7.81 -1.61 -10.20
C VAL A 261 9.15 -2.33 -10.12
N GLU A 262 9.20 -3.59 -10.57
CA GLU A 262 10.26 -4.52 -10.23
C GLU A 262 11.67 -4.08 -10.64
N HIS A 263 11.80 -3.41 -11.79
CA HIS A 263 13.09 -2.88 -12.26
C HIS A 263 13.51 -1.57 -11.59
N MET A 264 12.58 -0.88 -10.93
CA MET A 264 12.85 0.32 -10.14
C MET A 264 13.11 0.00 -8.66
N GLU A 265 12.54 -1.09 -8.15
CA GLU A 265 12.75 -1.54 -6.77
C GLU A 265 14.22 -1.81 -6.48
N ASP A 266 14.73 -1.17 -5.42
CA ASP A 266 16.10 -1.40 -4.93
C ASP A 266 17.16 -1.14 -6.03
N ASN A 267 17.01 -0.02 -6.74
CA ASN A 267 17.89 0.33 -7.85
C ASN A 267 18.26 1.83 -7.81
N PRO A 268 19.52 2.18 -7.46
CA PRO A 268 20.00 3.57 -7.45
C PRO A 268 19.79 4.32 -8.78
N GLN A 269 19.82 3.63 -9.92
CA GLN A 269 19.64 4.27 -11.24
C GLN A 269 18.27 4.92 -11.41
N TRP A 270 17.26 4.50 -10.64
CA TRP A 270 15.90 5.06 -10.70
C TRP A 270 15.66 6.19 -9.69
N HIS A 271 16.71 6.71 -9.06
CA HIS A 271 16.59 7.89 -8.20
C HIS A 271 16.06 9.11 -8.97
N GLY A 272 16.68 9.45 -10.12
CA GLY A 272 16.35 10.63 -10.93
C GLY A 272 16.14 10.35 -12.42
N LYS A 273 15.88 9.08 -12.78
CA LYS A 273 15.65 8.65 -14.16
C LYS A 273 14.16 8.59 -14.48
N ALA A 274 13.76 9.22 -15.58
CA ALA A 274 12.40 9.12 -16.09
C ALA A 274 12.22 7.84 -16.95
N PRO A 275 11.05 7.18 -16.88
CA PRO A 275 10.74 6.06 -17.75
C PRO A 275 10.49 6.56 -19.19
N LYS A 276 10.94 5.78 -20.18
CA LYS A 276 10.68 6.07 -21.59
C LYS A 276 9.18 5.92 -21.91
N PRO A 277 8.62 6.72 -22.85
CA PRO A 277 7.20 6.63 -23.20
C PRO A 277 6.73 5.24 -23.60
N GLU A 278 7.54 4.47 -24.35
CA GLU A 278 7.16 3.12 -24.77
C GLU A 278 7.01 2.11 -23.62
N LEU A 279 7.59 2.40 -22.44
CA LEU A 279 7.53 1.53 -21.27
C LEU A 279 6.33 1.84 -20.37
N VAL A 280 5.71 3.02 -20.50
CA VAL A 280 4.61 3.47 -19.62
C VAL A 280 3.46 2.45 -19.59
N PRO A 281 2.95 1.91 -20.72
CA PRO A 281 1.86 0.94 -20.67
C PRO A 281 2.21 -0.36 -19.93
N ILE A 282 3.48 -0.80 -19.98
CA ILE A 282 3.96 -2.00 -19.28
C ILE A 282 4.00 -1.72 -17.78
N ILE A 283 4.53 -0.56 -17.38
CA ILE A 283 4.58 -0.12 -15.97
C ILE A 283 3.17 0.04 -15.40
N GLU A 284 2.23 0.61 -16.16
CA GLU A 284 0.83 0.74 -15.72
C GLU A 284 0.17 -0.63 -15.51
N GLN A 285 0.39 -1.59 -16.41
CA GLN A 285 -0.10 -2.96 -16.21
C GLN A 285 0.55 -3.63 -14.99
N GLU A 286 1.83 -3.38 -14.72
CA GLU A 286 2.49 -3.87 -13.51
C GLU A 286 1.87 -3.27 -12.24
N LEU A 287 1.56 -1.98 -12.26
CA LEU A 287 0.88 -1.28 -11.16
C LEU A 287 -0.56 -1.77 -10.95
N GLU A 288 -1.30 -2.08 -12.01
CA GLU A 288 -2.66 -2.63 -11.94
C GLU A 288 -2.71 -4.12 -11.55
N SER A 289 -1.55 -4.78 -11.54
CA SER A 289 -1.41 -6.19 -11.18
C SER A 289 -0.72 -6.42 -9.85
N GLN A 290 -0.71 -5.42 -8.97
CA GLN A 290 -0.35 -5.61 -7.57
C GLN A 290 -1.38 -6.52 -6.88
N PHE A 291 -0.92 -7.32 -5.93
CA PHE A 291 -1.71 -8.38 -5.33
C PHE A 291 -1.47 -8.51 -3.82
N MET A 292 -2.33 -9.27 -3.14
CA MET A 292 -2.30 -9.51 -1.70
C MET A 292 -2.50 -10.99 -1.38
N ILE A 293 -1.87 -11.44 -0.29
CA ILE A 293 -2.03 -12.77 0.28
C ILE A 293 -2.76 -12.66 1.62
N ALA A 294 -3.86 -13.41 1.73
CA ALA A 294 -4.76 -13.37 2.87
C ALA A 294 -4.92 -14.77 3.49
N PRO A 295 -4.11 -15.15 4.49
CA PRO A 295 -4.30 -16.44 5.12
C PRO A 295 -5.64 -16.49 5.87
N SER A 296 -6.40 -17.58 5.68
CA SER A 296 -7.65 -17.84 6.42
C SER A 296 -7.35 -18.66 7.66
N ILE A 297 -7.57 -18.08 8.84
CA ILE A 297 -7.18 -18.69 10.12
C ILE A 297 -8.10 -19.85 10.54
N ILE A 298 -9.29 -20.00 9.93
CA ILE A 298 -10.19 -21.12 10.23
C ILE A 298 -9.62 -22.48 9.80
N ALA A 299 -8.63 -22.47 8.91
CA ALA A 299 -7.92 -23.67 8.49
C ALA A 299 -6.77 -24.07 9.43
N GLY A 300 -6.50 -23.26 10.47
CA GLY A 300 -5.48 -23.51 11.49
C GLY A 300 -6.03 -24.21 12.74
N ASP A 301 -5.34 -24.02 13.86
CA ASP A 301 -5.78 -24.54 15.16
C ASP A 301 -6.90 -23.67 15.74
N MET A 302 -8.15 -24.08 15.53
CA MET A 302 -9.34 -23.40 16.06
C MET A 302 -9.38 -23.32 17.60
N SER A 303 -8.63 -24.16 18.31
CA SER A 303 -8.49 -24.05 19.77
C SER A 303 -7.55 -22.92 20.19
N ASN A 304 -6.75 -22.38 19.26
CA ASN A 304 -5.74 -21.37 19.52
C ASN A 304 -5.59 -20.36 18.36
N LEU A 305 -6.67 -19.63 18.06
CA LEU A 305 -6.67 -18.60 17.01
C LEU A 305 -5.65 -17.47 17.25
N GLU A 306 -5.27 -17.20 18.51
CA GLU A 306 -4.24 -16.20 18.83
C GLU A 306 -2.88 -16.58 18.23
N LYS A 307 -2.54 -17.88 18.30
CA LYS A 307 -1.33 -18.42 17.68
C LYS A 307 -1.40 -18.27 16.16
N GLU A 308 -2.57 -18.50 15.56
CA GLU A 308 -2.75 -18.36 14.11
C GLU A 308 -2.59 -16.92 13.63
N VAL A 309 -3.15 -15.94 14.37
CA VAL A 309 -2.92 -14.52 14.09
C VAL A 309 -1.42 -14.16 14.16
N LYS A 310 -0.70 -14.64 15.19
CA LYS A 310 0.75 -14.42 15.29
C LYS A 310 1.53 -15.08 14.15
N ARG A 311 1.11 -16.26 13.69
CA ARG A 311 1.71 -16.94 12.53
C ARG A 311 1.49 -16.14 11.25
N CYS A 312 0.32 -15.54 11.04
CA CYS A 312 0.07 -14.62 9.92
C CYS A 312 0.98 -13.38 9.97
N GLU A 313 1.21 -12.81 11.16
CA GLU A 313 2.10 -11.66 11.36
C GLU A 313 3.56 -11.99 11.06
N ILE A 314 4.08 -13.08 11.63
CA ILE A 314 5.42 -13.62 11.32
C ILE A 314 5.53 -13.94 9.81
N GLY A 315 4.45 -14.44 9.24
CA GLY A 315 4.30 -14.75 7.82
C GLY A 315 4.31 -13.53 6.89
N ARG A 316 4.14 -12.32 7.44
CA ARG A 316 3.98 -11.06 6.69
C ARG A 316 2.77 -11.07 5.77
N ALA A 317 1.64 -11.63 6.22
CA ALA A 317 0.35 -11.55 5.53
C ALA A 317 -0.04 -10.10 5.21
N ASP A 318 -0.74 -9.87 4.09
CA ASP A 318 -1.20 -8.53 3.72
C ASP A 318 -2.48 -8.14 4.47
N TYR A 319 -3.37 -9.11 4.71
CA TYR A 319 -4.45 -9.05 5.68
C TYR A 319 -4.79 -10.47 6.17
N ILE A 320 -5.60 -10.58 7.21
CA ILE A 320 -6.07 -11.86 7.75
C ILE A 320 -7.53 -12.03 7.37
N HIS A 321 -7.83 -13.14 6.71
CA HIS A 321 -9.18 -13.50 6.28
C HIS A 321 -9.88 -14.27 7.41
N LEU A 322 -11.08 -13.81 7.77
CA LEU A 322 -11.86 -14.29 8.90
C LEU A 322 -13.22 -14.79 8.41
N ASP A 323 -13.30 -16.10 8.16
CA ASP A 323 -14.55 -16.77 7.77
C ASP A 323 -15.48 -16.93 8.98
N VAL A 324 -16.49 -16.06 9.05
CA VAL A 324 -17.52 -16.08 10.11
C VAL A 324 -18.76 -16.79 9.60
N MET A 325 -19.11 -17.89 10.26
CA MET A 325 -20.20 -18.78 9.89
C MET A 325 -21.18 -18.93 11.04
N ASP A 326 -22.49 -18.79 10.78
CA ASP A 326 -23.53 -18.81 11.82
C ASP A 326 -24.20 -20.16 12.05
N GLY A 327 -23.96 -21.16 11.19
CA GLY A 327 -24.66 -22.44 11.20
C GLY A 327 -26.07 -22.40 10.59
N GLN A 328 -26.50 -21.28 10.01
CA GLN A 328 -27.81 -21.11 9.36
C GLN A 328 -27.67 -20.89 7.85
N PHE A 329 -26.86 -19.91 7.42
CA PHE A 329 -26.59 -19.70 6.00
C PHE A 329 -25.70 -20.82 5.44
N VAL A 330 -24.69 -21.21 6.22
CA VAL A 330 -23.84 -22.37 5.97
C VAL A 330 -23.96 -23.36 7.13
N PRO A 331 -23.78 -24.67 6.93
CA PRO A 331 -24.11 -25.68 7.95
C PRO A 331 -23.19 -25.68 9.17
N ASN A 332 -21.97 -25.16 9.04
CA ASN A 332 -21.00 -25.12 10.14
C ASN A 332 -21.00 -23.75 10.82
N LYS A 333 -20.66 -23.72 12.11
CA LYS A 333 -20.46 -22.50 12.88
C LYS A 333 -18.97 -22.32 13.20
N THR A 334 -18.44 -21.11 13.03
CA THR A 334 -17.06 -20.77 13.39
C THR A 334 -17.04 -19.87 14.64
N PHE A 335 -16.49 -18.66 14.54
CA PHE A 335 -16.42 -17.66 15.60
C PHE A 335 -17.26 -16.43 15.21
N ASP A 336 -17.42 -15.48 16.13
CA ASP A 336 -18.26 -14.29 15.96
C ASP A 336 -17.49 -12.98 16.26
N HIS A 337 -18.20 -11.85 16.24
CA HIS A 337 -17.66 -10.52 16.49
C HIS A 337 -16.93 -10.40 17.85
N VAL A 338 -17.33 -11.17 18.88
CA VAL A 338 -16.64 -11.16 20.18
C VAL A 338 -15.24 -11.70 20.02
N LYS A 339 -15.08 -12.82 19.31
CA LYS A 339 -13.76 -13.38 19.03
C LYS A 339 -12.93 -12.47 18.12
N VAL A 340 -13.53 -11.85 17.10
CA VAL A 340 -12.84 -10.87 16.23
C VAL A 340 -12.25 -9.74 17.08
N ARG A 341 -13.02 -9.21 18.04
CA ARG A 341 -12.56 -8.16 18.97
C ARG A 341 -11.39 -8.61 19.85
N ASP A 342 -11.44 -9.84 20.37
CA ASP A 342 -10.34 -10.40 21.16
C ASP A 342 -9.05 -10.45 20.32
N LEU A 343 -9.15 -10.96 19.09
CA LEU A 343 -8.02 -11.12 18.17
C LEU A 343 -7.47 -9.79 17.67
N ARG A 344 -8.31 -8.74 17.54
CA ARG A 344 -7.90 -7.42 17.04
C ARG A 344 -6.79 -6.80 17.88
N SER A 345 -6.76 -7.09 19.18
CA SER A 345 -5.73 -6.59 20.10
C SER A 345 -4.33 -7.15 19.85
N LEU A 346 -4.22 -8.26 19.11
CA LEU A 346 -2.97 -9.01 18.93
C LEU A 346 -2.11 -8.53 17.77
N THR A 347 -2.69 -7.82 16.80
CA THR A 347 -1.97 -7.39 15.60
C THR A 347 -2.54 -6.09 15.06
N LEU A 348 -1.82 -5.43 14.16
CA LEU A 348 -2.34 -4.32 13.36
C LEU A 348 -2.78 -4.77 11.97
N ILE A 349 -2.41 -5.98 11.54
CA ILE A 349 -2.73 -6.50 10.20
C ILE A 349 -4.23 -6.34 9.92
N PRO A 350 -4.65 -5.81 8.76
CA PRO A 350 -6.06 -5.61 8.49
C PRO A 350 -6.86 -6.89 8.61
N PHE A 351 -8.07 -6.80 9.17
CA PHE A 351 -9.01 -7.91 9.23
C PHE A 351 -10.04 -7.80 8.12
N ASP A 352 -10.08 -8.83 7.27
CA ASP A 352 -11.15 -9.06 6.31
C ASP A 352 -12.14 -10.05 6.90
N THR A 353 -13.30 -9.54 7.30
CA THR A 353 -14.36 -10.34 7.92
C THR A 353 -15.37 -10.75 6.87
N HIS A 354 -15.27 -12.01 6.47
CA HIS A 354 -16.14 -12.64 5.50
C HIS A 354 -17.33 -13.26 6.22
N LEU A 355 -18.49 -12.62 6.07
CA LEU A 355 -19.73 -12.97 6.76
C LEU A 355 -20.55 -13.96 5.94
N MET A 356 -20.40 -15.24 6.26
CA MET A 356 -21.26 -16.33 5.82
C MET A 356 -22.41 -16.52 6.83
N ILE A 357 -23.25 -15.50 6.99
CA ILE A 357 -24.35 -15.46 7.97
C ILE A 357 -25.66 -15.02 7.35
N ASN A 358 -26.78 -15.39 7.97
CA ASN A 358 -28.11 -14.90 7.58
C ASN A 358 -28.35 -13.46 8.09
N GLU A 359 -29.15 -12.69 7.36
CA GLU A 359 -29.50 -11.29 7.68
C GLU A 359 -28.31 -10.38 8.08
N PRO A 360 -27.21 -10.33 7.30
CA PRO A 360 -25.96 -9.69 7.72
C PRO A 360 -26.12 -8.21 8.08
N VAL A 361 -27.07 -7.49 7.48
CA VAL A 361 -27.38 -6.07 7.76
C VAL A 361 -27.59 -5.79 9.26
N LYS A 362 -28.17 -6.76 10.00
CA LYS A 362 -28.40 -6.63 11.45
C LYS A 362 -27.12 -6.71 12.29
N HIS A 363 -26.05 -7.25 11.72
CA HIS A 363 -24.83 -7.62 12.45
C HIS A 363 -23.60 -6.81 12.04
N VAL A 364 -23.62 -6.11 10.90
CA VAL A 364 -22.44 -5.39 10.37
C VAL A 364 -21.82 -4.45 11.42
N HIS A 365 -22.62 -3.71 12.18
CA HIS A 365 -22.13 -2.83 13.25
C HIS A 365 -21.29 -3.55 14.30
N GLU A 366 -21.64 -4.77 14.67
CA GLU A 366 -20.91 -5.56 15.67
C GLU A 366 -19.48 -5.87 15.19
N TYR A 367 -19.30 -6.12 13.90
CA TYR A 367 -17.99 -6.40 13.29
C TYR A 367 -17.16 -5.13 13.08
N ILE A 368 -17.81 -4.00 12.78
CA ILE A 368 -17.15 -2.68 12.77
C ILE A 368 -16.58 -2.39 14.17
N ASP A 369 -17.39 -2.56 15.22
CA ASP A 369 -16.98 -2.32 16.61
C ASP A 369 -15.93 -3.32 17.09
N ALA A 370 -15.95 -4.55 16.56
CA ALA A 370 -14.92 -5.55 16.79
C ALA A 370 -13.56 -5.19 16.15
N GLY A 371 -13.53 -4.24 15.21
CA GLY A 371 -12.32 -3.73 14.58
C GLY A 371 -11.97 -4.39 13.26
N SER A 372 -12.98 -4.89 12.53
CA SER A 372 -12.82 -5.28 11.12
C SER A 372 -12.42 -4.08 10.27
N ASP A 373 -11.54 -4.29 9.29
CA ASP A 373 -11.11 -3.25 8.35
C ASP A 373 -11.82 -3.37 7.00
N ILE A 374 -12.27 -4.58 6.69
CA ILE A 374 -13.06 -4.96 5.52
C ILE A 374 -14.19 -5.88 6.03
N VAL A 375 -15.40 -5.67 5.53
CA VAL A 375 -16.53 -6.57 5.78
C VAL A 375 -17.10 -6.99 4.43
N THR A 376 -17.14 -8.30 4.22
CA THR A 376 -17.67 -8.91 3.00
C THR A 376 -18.91 -9.73 3.33
N VAL A 377 -20.01 -9.50 2.62
CA VAL A 377 -21.27 -10.24 2.80
C VAL A 377 -21.65 -11.01 1.53
N HIS A 378 -22.38 -12.10 1.70
CA HIS A 378 -22.86 -12.92 0.59
C HIS A 378 -24.07 -12.30 -0.12
N ALA A 379 -24.03 -12.29 -1.45
CA ALA A 379 -25.13 -11.83 -2.29
C ALA A 379 -26.40 -12.69 -2.11
N GLU A 380 -26.25 -13.95 -1.74
CA GLU A 380 -27.33 -14.93 -1.59
C GLU A 380 -28.25 -14.66 -0.38
N VAL A 381 -27.79 -13.85 0.57
CA VAL A 381 -28.53 -13.46 1.78
C VAL A 381 -28.85 -11.97 1.81
N CYS A 382 -28.66 -11.29 0.68
CA CYS A 382 -28.91 -9.87 0.51
C CYS A 382 -29.87 -9.59 -0.65
N ASP A 383 -30.48 -8.42 -0.61
CA ASP A 383 -31.20 -7.79 -1.71
C ASP A 383 -30.71 -6.34 -1.90
N GLU A 384 -31.27 -5.62 -2.88
CA GLU A 384 -30.84 -4.24 -3.17
C GLU A 384 -30.94 -3.33 -1.92
N SER A 385 -31.99 -3.50 -1.11
CA SER A 385 -32.26 -2.64 0.03
C SER A 385 -31.28 -2.91 1.18
N SER A 386 -31.16 -4.17 1.57
CA SER A 386 -30.29 -4.59 2.67
C SER A 386 -28.81 -4.36 2.34
N PHE A 387 -28.38 -4.62 1.10
CA PHE A 387 -27.00 -4.34 0.70
C PHE A 387 -26.72 -2.83 0.60
N GLY A 388 -27.70 -2.03 0.16
CA GLY A 388 -27.60 -0.57 0.17
C GLY A 388 -27.37 -0.01 1.57
N GLU A 389 -28.11 -0.49 2.57
CA GLU A 389 -27.93 -0.11 3.98
C GLU A 389 -26.54 -0.52 4.50
N ILE A 390 -26.07 -1.73 4.17
CA ILE A 390 -24.71 -2.19 4.50
C ILE A 390 -23.66 -1.25 3.90
N CYS A 391 -23.81 -0.84 2.64
CA CYS A 391 -22.90 0.10 1.98
C CYS A 391 -22.81 1.43 2.74
N ASP A 392 -23.96 2.01 3.12
CA ASP A 392 -24.02 3.28 3.85
C ASP A 392 -23.36 3.18 5.24
N ILE A 393 -23.62 2.08 5.95
CA ILE A 393 -23.02 1.78 7.26
C ILE A 393 -21.49 1.68 7.15
N LEU A 394 -20.99 0.88 6.19
CA LEU A 394 -19.55 0.65 6.03
C LEU A 394 -18.82 1.92 5.55
N GLN A 395 -19.41 2.65 4.59
CA GLN A 395 -18.82 3.87 4.05
C GLN A 395 -18.71 4.96 5.11
N SER A 396 -19.77 5.21 5.89
CA SER A 396 -19.77 6.21 6.96
C SER A 396 -18.75 5.90 8.06
N ASN A 397 -18.38 4.62 8.23
CA ASN A 397 -17.39 4.16 9.19
C ASN A 397 -15.97 3.97 8.61
N GLN A 398 -15.77 4.20 7.31
CA GLN A 398 -14.50 4.03 6.59
C GLN A 398 -13.97 2.58 6.62
N ILE A 399 -14.88 1.64 6.39
CA ILE A 399 -14.64 0.19 6.34
C ILE A 399 -14.74 -0.26 4.88
N GLY A 400 -13.88 -1.18 4.46
CA GLY A 400 -13.90 -1.73 3.10
C GLY A 400 -15.19 -2.50 2.84
N ILE A 401 -15.80 -2.26 1.66
CA ILE A 401 -17.07 -2.86 1.26
C ILE A 401 -16.80 -4.09 0.37
N GLY A 402 -17.18 -5.26 0.84
CA GLY A 402 -17.06 -6.51 0.08
C GLY A 402 -18.40 -7.16 -0.28
N LEU A 403 -18.45 -7.79 -1.44
CA LEU A 403 -19.55 -8.67 -1.86
C LEU A 403 -19.00 -10.04 -2.27
N ALA A 404 -19.54 -11.12 -1.70
CA ALA A 404 -19.20 -12.49 -2.05
C ALA A 404 -20.31 -13.16 -2.87
N ILE A 405 -19.92 -14.10 -3.73
CA ILE A 405 -20.83 -14.98 -4.45
C ILE A 405 -20.35 -16.43 -4.40
N ASN A 406 -21.30 -17.35 -4.23
CA ASN A 406 -21.10 -18.80 -4.25
C ASN A 406 -20.70 -19.30 -5.64
N PRO A 407 -20.10 -20.51 -5.77
CA PRO A 407 -19.67 -21.05 -7.05
C PRO A 407 -20.76 -21.05 -8.12
N ASP A 408 -21.99 -21.43 -7.76
CA ASP A 408 -23.13 -21.55 -8.68
C ASP A 408 -23.95 -20.26 -8.83
N THR A 409 -23.56 -19.17 -8.18
CA THR A 409 -24.30 -17.88 -8.20
C THR A 409 -23.64 -16.87 -9.13
N GLU A 410 -24.40 -16.35 -10.09
CA GLU A 410 -24.00 -15.19 -10.90
C GLU A 410 -24.13 -13.89 -10.10
N LEU A 411 -23.45 -12.83 -10.52
CA LEU A 411 -23.64 -11.51 -9.90
C LEU A 411 -25.12 -11.07 -10.08
N PRO A 412 -25.87 -10.81 -8.99
CA PRO A 412 -27.26 -10.40 -9.12
C PRO A 412 -27.38 -9.04 -9.80
N GLN A 413 -28.46 -8.83 -10.57
CA GLN A 413 -28.68 -7.57 -11.31
C GLN A 413 -28.70 -6.33 -10.41
N TRP A 414 -29.16 -6.45 -9.17
CA TRP A 414 -29.15 -5.34 -8.22
C TRP A 414 -27.73 -4.90 -7.80
N SER A 415 -26.75 -5.80 -7.88
CA SER A 415 -25.38 -5.53 -7.40
C SER A 415 -24.63 -4.52 -8.26
N TYR A 416 -24.94 -4.43 -9.56
CA TYR A 416 -24.27 -3.53 -10.51
C TYR A 416 -24.35 -2.05 -10.12
N LYS A 417 -25.43 -1.64 -9.45
CA LYS A 417 -25.59 -0.28 -8.91
C LYS A 417 -24.53 0.09 -7.88
N PHE A 418 -23.99 -0.91 -7.18
CA PHE A 418 -23.03 -0.74 -6.09
C PHE A 418 -21.59 -1.04 -6.51
N VAL A 419 -21.34 -1.59 -7.70
CA VAL A 419 -20.00 -1.93 -8.20
C VAL A 419 -18.97 -0.79 -8.05
N PRO A 420 -19.29 0.49 -8.33
CA PRO A 420 -18.35 1.59 -8.10
C PRO A 420 -17.96 1.82 -6.63
N LEU A 421 -18.78 1.35 -5.68
CA LEU A 421 -18.54 1.44 -4.24
C LEU A 421 -17.75 0.23 -3.71
N LEU A 422 -17.79 -0.90 -4.40
CA LEU A 422 -17.13 -2.13 -3.95
C LEU A 422 -15.61 -1.97 -3.90
N ASP A 423 -15.04 -2.40 -2.78
CA ASP A 423 -13.60 -2.52 -2.59
C ASP A 423 -13.10 -3.94 -2.87
N GLN A 424 -13.96 -4.94 -2.64
CA GLN A 424 -13.64 -6.35 -2.81
C GLN A 424 -14.84 -7.10 -3.40
N VAL A 425 -14.57 -8.03 -4.32
CA VAL A 425 -15.54 -9.04 -4.76
C VAL A 425 -14.90 -10.41 -4.53
N ILE A 426 -15.49 -11.21 -3.66
CA ILE A 426 -15.04 -12.59 -3.42
C ILE A 426 -15.77 -13.51 -4.40
N ILE A 427 -14.99 -14.26 -5.17
CA ILE A 427 -15.51 -15.35 -5.98
C ILE A 427 -15.15 -16.65 -5.28
N MET A 428 -16.16 -17.29 -4.69
CA MET A 428 -15.97 -18.58 -4.04
C MET A 428 -15.63 -19.64 -5.07
N SER A 429 -14.49 -20.30 -4.90
CA SER A 429 -14.02 -21.45 -5.69
C SER A 429 -14.22 -22.79 -4.97
N VAL A 430 -14.96 -22.79 -3.85
CA VAL A 430 -15.51 -23.97 -3.17
C VAL A 430 -16.91 -23.64 -2.62
N VAL A 431 -17.72 -24.65 -2.33
CA VAL A 431 -19.01 -24.42 -1.65
C VAL A 431 -18.71 -23.91 -0.23
N PRO A 432 -19.24 -22.76 0.21
CA PRO A 432 -18.93 -22.21 1.52
C PRO A 432 -19.38 -23.15 2.65
N GLY A 433 -18.75 -23.03 3.81
CA GLY A 433 -19.12 -23.80 5.00
C GLY A 433 -18.22 -24.97 5.35
N LYS A 434 -17.20 -25.33 4.56
CA LYS A 434 -16.21 -26.36 4.97
C LYS A 434 -14.79 -26.05 4.49
N SER A 435 -13.81 -26.15 5.40
CA SER A 435 -12.39 -25.98 5.07
C SER A 435 -11.79 -27.21 4.38
N GLY A 436 -10.73 -27.00 3.60
CA GLY A 436 -9.94 -28.09 2.97
C GLY A 436 -10.56 -28.71 1.72
N GLN A 437 -11.56 -28.06 1.12
CA GLN A 437 -12.13 -28.49 -0.16
C GLN A 437 -11.18 -28.24 -1.33
N LYS A 438 -11.35 -29.00 -2.41
CA LYS A 438 -10.60 -28.80 -3.67
C LYS A 438 -11.21 -27.64 -4.46
N PHE A 439 -10.34 -26.91 -5.14
CA PHE A 439 -10.72 -25.85 -6.07
C PHE A 439 -11.68 -26.37 -7.15
N ILE A 440 -12.74 -25.61 -7.43
CA ILE A 440 -13.71 -25.91 -8.50
C ILE A 440 -13.19 -25.28 -9.80
N GLU A 441 -12.74 -26.12 -10.74
CA GLU A 441 -12.10 -25.70 -11.99
C GLU A 441 -12.95 -24.75 -12.85
N SER A 442 -14.28 -24.89 -12.86
CA SER A 442 -15.17 -23.97 -13.60
C SER A 442 -15.12 -22.52 -13.08
N THR A 443 -14.55 -22.30 -11.89
CA THR A 443 -14.38 -20.96 -11.32
C THR A 443 -13.37 -20.12 -12.11
N HIS A 444 -12.44 -20.73 -12.86
CA HIS A 444 -11.53 -20.02 -13.75
C HIS A 444 -12.31 -19.20 -14.80
N GLU A 445 -13.19 -19.86 -15.56
CA GLU A 445 -14.02 -19.21 -16.58
C GLU A 445 -14.95 -18.16 -15.97
N LYS A 446 -15.58 -18.49 -14.83
CA LYS A 446 -16.44 -17.57 -14.09
C LYS A 446 -15.70 -16.28 -13.68
N THR A 447 -14.50 -16.41 -13.13
CA THR A 447 -13.67 -15.27 -12.68
C THR A 447 -13.32 -14.37 -13.86
N GLN A 448 -12.97 -14.95 -15.01
CA GLN A 448 -12.67 -14.18 -16.21
C GLN A 448 -13.90 -13.40 -16.73
N LEU A 449 -15.09 -14.01 -16.73
CA LEU A 449 -16.33 -13.36 -17.15
C LEU A 449 -16.67 -12.20 -16.21
N ILE A 450 -16.68 -12.45 -14.91
CA ILE A 450 -16.98 -11.43 -13.88
C ILE A 450 -15.95 -10.31 -13.89
N SER A 451 -14.67 -10.62 -14.06
CA SER A 451 -13.60 -9.61 -14.15
C SER A 451 -13.81 -8.65 -15.31
N ARG A 452 -14.23 -9.14 -16.48
CA ARG A 452 -14.54 -8.27 -17.63
C ARG A 452 -15.77 -7.41 -17.37
N ASP A 453 -16.80 -8.01 -16.80
CA ASP A 453 -18.08 -7.37 -16.54
C ASP A 453 -17.99 -6.28 -15.45
N LEU A 454 -17.30 -6.56 -14.34
CA LEU A 454 -16.98 -5.57 -13.30
C LEU A 454 -16.22 -4.37 -13.87
N LYS A 455 -15.25 -4.60 -14.77
CA LYS A 455 -14.51 -3.51 -15.44
C LYS A 455 -15.43 -2.63 -16.29
N GLN A 456 -16.41 -3.20 -16.98
CA GLN A 456 -17.40 -2.42 -17.75
C GLN A 456 -18.28 -1.53 -16.85
N HIS A 457 -18.41 -1.90 -15.57
CA HIS A 457 -19.18 -1.17 -14.56
C HIS A 457 -18.31 -0.32 -13.63
N ASN A 458 -17.09 0.05 -14.07
CA ASN A 458 -16.16 0.92 -13.34
C ASN A 458 -15.71 0.38 -11.96
N PHE A 459 -15.58 -0.94 -11.83
CA PHE A 459 -14.97 -1.53 -10.65
C PHE A 459 -13.48 -1.18 -10.56
N GLU A 460 -13.07 -0.60 -9.43
CA GLU A 460 -11.66 -0.28 -9.13
C GLU A 460 -11.12 -1.12 -7.94
N GLY A 461 -11.90 -2.05 -7.41
CA GLY A 461 -11.54 -2.90 -6.27
C GLY A 461 -10.71 -4.14 -6.63
N TYR A 462 -10.66 -5.08 -5.70
CA TYR A 462 -9.94 -6.34 -5.83
C TYR A 462 -10.91 -7.51 -6.00
N ILE A 463 -10.65 -8.37 -6.98
CA ILE A 463 -11.28 -9.70 -7.03
C ILE A 463 -10.46 -10.62 -6.13
N GLU A 464 -11.10 -11.22 -5.14
CA GLU A 464 -10.50 -12.20 -4.24
C GLU A 464 -10.91 -13.61 -4.65
N ALA A 465 -9.93 -14.50 -4.75
CA ALA A 465 -10.15 -15.93 -4.92
C ALA A 465 -10.12 -16.60 -3.54
N ASP A 466 -11.26 -17.20 -3.15
CA ASP A 466 -11.41 -17.90 -1.87
C ASP A 466 -11.93 -19.33 -2.05
N GLY A 467 -11.21 -20.28 -1.44
CA GLY A 467 -11.52 -21.71 -1.47
C GLY A 467 -10.57 -22.53 -2.34
N GLY A 468 -9.78 -23.41 -1.73
CA GLY A 468 -8.93 -24.36 -2.47
C GLY A 468 -7.75 -23.74 -3.23
N VAL A 469 -7.48 -22.43 -3.06
CA VAL A 469 -6.30 -21.76 -3.62
C VAL A 469 -5.03 -22.27 -2.94
N ASN A 470 -4.06 -22.67 -3.74
CA ASN A 470 -2.80 -23.31 -3.32
C ASN A 470 -1.67 -22.99 -4.32
N LEU A 471 -0.48 -23.53 -4.09
CA LEU A 471 0.70 -23.25 -4.92
C LEU A 471 0.55 -23.69 -6.39
N GLU A 472 -0.28 -24.70 -6.68
CA GLU A 472 -0.48 -25.24 -8.02
C GLU A 472 -1.41 -24.35 -8.88
N ASN A 473 -2.35 -23.64 -8.27
CA ASN A 473 -3.38 -22.86 -9.00
C ASN A 473 -3.37 -21.35 -8.74
N VAL A 474 -2.57 -20.84 -7.78
CA VAL A 474 -2.54 -19.40 -7.49
C VAL A 474 -2.12 -18.56 -8.71
N GLY A 475 -1.24 -19.10 -9.56
CA GLY A 475 -0.82 -18.45 -10.81
C GLY A 475 -1.96 -18.33 -11.82
N SER A 476 -2.75 -19.40 -12.04
CA SER A 476 -3.91 -19.35 -12.94
C SER A 476 -5.02 -18.44 -12.40
N CYS A 477 -5.28 -18.47 -11.08
CA CYS A 477 -6.23 -17.55 -10.45
C CYS A 477 -5.84 -16.07 -10.70
N PHE A 478 -4.54 -15.76 -10.64
CA PHE A 478 -4.04 -14.42 -10.96
C PHE A 478 -4.28 -14.03 -12.43
N GLU A 479 -4.06 -14.98 -13.34
CA GLU A 479 -4.28 -14.80 -14.78
C GLU A 479 -5.76 -14.56 -15.11
N ASP A 480 -6.69 -15.15 -14.36
CA ASP A 480 -8.13 -14.93 -14.54
C ASP A 480 -8.58 -13.52 -14.14
N GLY A 481 -7.82 -12.86 -13.27
CA GLY A 481 -8.11 -11.51 -12.81
C GLY A 481 -8.13 -11.33 -11.29
N ALA A 482 -7.94 -12.41 -10.50
CA ALA A 482 -7.83 -12.27 -9.05
C ALA A 482 -6.60 -11.44 -8.66
N ARG A 483 -6.73 -10.66 -7.60
CA ARG A 483 -5.67 -9.80 -7.04
C ARG A 483 -5.54 -9.96 -5.53
N ALA A 484 -6.43 -10.71 -4.91
CA ALA A 484 -6.38 -11.16 -3.53
C ALA A 484 -6.53 -12.69 -3.50
N PHE A 485 -5.73 -13.37 -2.67
CA PHE A 485 -5.66 -14.82 -2.66
C PHE A 485 -5.79 -15.34 -1.24
N VAL A 486 -6.90 -16.03 -0.96
CA VAL A 486 -7.14 -16.61 0.36
C VAL A 486 -6.45 -17.96 0.48
N GLY A 487 -5.49 -18.04 1.40
CA GLY A 487 -4.77 -19.28 1.69
C GLY A 487 -5.26 -19.92 2.98
N GLY A 488 -6.15 -20.90 2.88
CA GLY A 488 -6.60 -21.72 4.01
C GLY A 488 -5.55 -22.76 4.43
N SER A 489 -5.87 -24.05 4.28
CA SER A 489 -4.97 -25.15 4.66
C SER A 489 -3.64 -25.13 3.88
N ALA A 490 -3.62 -24.54 2.69
CA ALA A 490 -2.42 -24.34 1.90
C ALA A 490 -1.38 -23.47 2.62
N ILE A 491 -1.80 -22.47 3.41
CA ILE A 491 -0.90 -21.57 4.15
C ILE A 491 -0.92 -21.89 5.65
N VAL A 492 -2.07 -21.70 6.31
CA VAL A 492 -2.20 -21.82 7.76
C VAL A 492 -2.10 -23.27 8.23
N GLY A 493 -2.43 -24.24 7.36
CA GLY A 493 -2.21 -25.65 7.62
C GLY A 493 -0.72 -26.07 7.62
N GLN A 494 0.20 -25.22 7.16
CA GLN A 494 1.63 -25.53 7.04
C GLN A 494 2.43 -24.95 8.20
N SER A 495 3.37 -25.72 8.76
CA SER A 495 4.15 -25.28 9.94
C SER A 495 4.87 -23.93 9.73
N ASP A 496 5.44 -23.70 8.55
CA ASP A 496 6.11 -22.45 8.18
C ASP A 496 5.25 -21.58 7.25
N VAL A 497 4.35 -20.80 7.86
CA VAL A 497 3.47 -19.85 7.15
C VAL A 497 4.26 -18.82 6.34
N ARG A 498 5.45 -18.42 6.81
CA ARG A 498 6.27 -17.40 6.15
C ARG A 498 6.85 -17.92 4.85
N LEU A 499 7.35 -19.16 4.86
CA LEU A 499 7.86 -19.80 3.65
C LEU A 499 6.75 -19.91 2.60
N ILE A 500 5.57 -20.39 2.98
CA ILE A 500 4.48 -20.59 2.02
C ILE A 500 3.94 -19.27 1.45
N ILE A 501 3.75 -18.24 2.28
CA ILE A 501 3.35 -16.90 1.77
C ILE A 501 4.37 -16.40 0.74
N LYS A 502 5.67 -16.63 0.98
CA LYS A 502 6.73 -16.29 0.03
C LYS A 502 6.60 -17.09 -1.28
N GLU A 503 6.29 -18.38 -1.21
CA GLU A 503 6.09 -19.22 -2.40
C GLU A 503 4.86 -18.81 -3.21
N PHE A 504 3.74 -18.50 -2.54
CA PHE A 504 2.55 -17.89 -3.18
C PHE A 504 2.92 -16.63 -3.96
N ARG A 505 3.66 -15.71 -3.30
CA ARG A 505 4.14 -14.48 -3.96
C ARG A 505 5.02 -14.79 -5.17
N ASN A 506 5.91 -15.78 -5.08
CA ASN A 506 6.78 -16.14 -6.20
C ASN A 506 6.00 -16.68 -7.41
N ASN A 507 5.02 -17.56 -7.19
CA ASN A 507 4.20 -18.10 -8.28
C ASN A 507 3.38 -17.00 -8.98
N ILE A 508 2.79 -16.09 -8.21
CA ILE A 508 2.06 -14.95 -8.77
C ILE A 508 3.00 -14.00 -9.53
N LEU A 509 4.20 -13.73 -8.99
CA LEU A 509 5.21 -12.91 -9.67
C LEU A 509 5.64 -13.51 -11.00
N GLU A 510 5.76 -14.84 -11.10
CA GLU A 510 6.04 -15.52 -12.37
C GLU A 510 4.92 -15.28 -13.39
N SER A 511 3.65 -15.52 -13.02
CA SER A 511 2.50 -15.23 -13.90
C SER A 511 2.43 -13.76 -14.31
N ARG A 512 2.71 -12.83 -13.40
CA ARG A 512 2.80 -11.39 -13.70
C ARG A 512 3.89 -11.11 -14.72
N ARG A 513 5.10 -11.63 -14.54
CA ARG A 513 6.22 -11.42 -15.48
C ARG A 513 5.89 -11.98 -16.87
N ARG A 514 5.26 -13.16 -16.97
CA ARG A 514 4.74 -13.71 -18.23
C ARG A 514 3.76 -12.74 -18.90
N SER A 515 2.82 -12.18 -18.13
CA SER A 515 1.85 -11.19 -18.61
C SER A 515 2.51 -9.89 -19.11
N LEU A 516 3.49 -9.37 -18.39
CA LEU A 516 4.22 -8.15 -18.78
C LEU A 516 5.08 -8.35 -20.02
N ILE A 517 5.71 -9.51 -20.18
CA ILE A 517 6.47 -9.85 -21.38
C ILE A 517 5.54 -9.96 -22.59
N LYS A 518 4.36 -10.59 -22.46
CA LYS A 518 3.32 -10.60 -23.49
C LYS A 518 2.92 -9.18 -23.88
N LYS A 519 2.68 -8.31 -22.89
CA LYS A 519 2.36 -6.89 -23.12
C LYS A 519 3.45 -6.14 -23.88
N ALA A 520 4.71 -6.33 -23.48
CA ALA A 520 5.85 -5.70 -24.16
C ALA A 520 5.93 -6.17 -25.62
N HIS A 521 5.71 -7.46 -25.87
CA HIS A 521 5.69 -8.00 -27.23
C HIS A 521 4.53 -7.46 -28.06
N GLU A 522 3.31 -7.40 -27.50
CA GLU A 522 2.12 -6.84 -28.16
C GLU A 522 2.32 -5.40 -28.63
N ILE A 523 3.04 -4.58 -27.86
CA ILE A 523 3.21 -3.15 -28.13
C ILE A 523 4.42 -2.86 -29.01
N GLY A 524 5.52 -3.59 -28.86
CA GLY A 524 6.80 -3.25 -29.50
C GLY A 524 7.66 -4.44 -29.93
N GLY A 525 7.08 -5.63 -30.02
CA GLY A 525 7.75 -6.83 -30.51
C GLY A 525 8.95 -7.26 -29.66
N LYS A 526 9.87 -8.02 -30.26
CA LYS A 526 11.06 -8.56 -29.57
C LYS A 526 12.00 -7.45 -29.06
N GLU A 527 12.09 -6.33 -29.77
CA GLU A 527 12.95 -5.21 -29.40
C GLU A 527 12.53 -4.60 -28.06
N LEU A 528 11.23 -4.35 -27.87
CA LEU A 528 10.72 -3.80 -26.62
C LEU A 528 10.81 -4.81 -25.46
N VAL A 529 10.61 -6.10 -25.73
CA VAL A 529 10.84 -7.17 -24.73
C VAL A 529 12.28 -7.12 -24.22
N ASN A 530 13.27 -7.12 -25.12
CA ASN A 530 14.69 -7.04 -24.74
C ASN A 530 15.01 -5.74 -23.99
N SER A 531 14.52 -4.60 -24.48
CA SER A 531 14.69 -3.28 -23.85
C SER A 531 14.13 -3.25 -22.42
N TRP A 532 12.96 -3.85 -22.17
CA TRP A 532 12.35 -3.93 -20.84
C TRP A 532 13.11 -4.89 -19.91
N ILE A 533 13.53 -6.06 -20.42
CA ILE A 533 14.36 -7.00 -19.65
C ILE A 533 15.68 -6.35 -19.22
N ASP A 534 16.31 -5.57 -20.09
CA ASP A 534 17.57 -4.88 -19.81
C ASP A 534 17.51 -3.84 -18.69
N LEU A 535 16.31 -3.39 -18.28
CA LEU A 535 16.13 -2.50 -17.13
C LEU A 535 16.40 -3.22 -15.79
N HIS A 536 16.36 -4.54 -15.76
CA HIS A 536 16.54 -5.35 -14.55
C HIS A 536 18.03 -5.63 -14.34
N ILE A 537 18.69 -4.80 -13.52
CA ILE A 537 20.14 -4.86 -13.30
C ILE A 537 20.60 -6.00 -12.36
N VAL A 538 19.67 -6.67 -11.67
CA VAL A 538 19.99 -7.76 -10.74
C VAL A 538 19.98 -9.09 -11.49
N GLY A 539 21.16 -9.71 -11.63
CA GLY A 539 21.40 -10.89 -12.48
C GLY A 539 20.36 -12.00 -12.37
N LYS A 540 20.05 -12.48 -11.16
CA LYS A 540 19.06 -13.57 -10.97
C LYS A 540 17.66 -13.24 -11.50
N LYS A 541 17.21 -11.97 -11.39
CA LYS A 541 15.91 -11.53 -11.92
C LYS A 541 15.95 -11.46 -13.44
N LYS A 542 17.01 -10.86 -14.00
CA LYS A 542 17.19 -10.74 -15.45
C LYS A 542 17.21 -12.11 -16.13
N ASP A 543 17.94 -13.07 -15.58
CA ASP A 543 18.06 -14.42 -16.13
C ASP A 543 16.70 -15.14 -16.17
N SER A 544 15.89 -14.99 -15.12
CA SER A 544 14.53 -15.52 -15.07
C SER A 544 13.62 -14.90 -16.14
N LEU A 545 13.70 -13.58 -16.36
CA LEU A 545 12.92 -12.91 -17.40
C LEU A 545 13.34 -13.34 -18.81
N VAL A 546 14.64 -13.49 -19.06
CA VAL A 546 15.18 -14.03 -20.31
C VAL A 546 14.64 -15.44 -20.57
N GLN A 547 14.63 -16.30 -19.55
CA GLN A 547 14.11 -17.66 -19.66
C GLN A 547 12.60 -17.66 -19.99
N ILE A 548 11.81 -16.84 -19.29
CA ILE A 548 10.37 -16.70 -19.58
C ILE A 548 10.14 -16.21 -21.02
N ALA A 549 10.92 -15.23 -21.49
CA ALA A 549 10.79 -14.72 -22.85
C ALA A 549 11.08 -15.79 -23.92
N LYS A 550 12.07 -16.68 -23.68
CA LYS A 550 12.35 -17.83 -24.55
C LYS A 550 11.20 -18.83 -24.59
N GLU A 551 10.66 -19.18 -23.44
CA GLU A 551 9.51 -20.10 -23.33
C GLU A 551 8.28 -19.57 -24.07
N LEU A 552 8.08 -18.26 -24.06
CA LEU A 552 6.99 -17.61 -24.79
C LEU A 552 7.29 -17.41 -26.29
N GLY A 553 8.51 -17.70 -26.77
CA GLY A 553 8.91 -17.50 -28.17
C GLY A 553 9.16 -16.03 -28.55
N PHE A 554 9.35 -15.14 -27.57
CA PHE A 554 9.50 -13.70 -27.78
C PHE A 554 10.95 -13.20 -27.73
N GLN A 555 11.91 -14.12 -27.62
CA GLN A 555 13.34 -13.82 -27.77
C GLN A 555 13.89 -14.29 -29.11
#